data_AF-A0A484GWA7-F1
#
_entry.id   AF-A0A484GWA7-F1
#
_cell.length_a   1.000
_cell.length_b   1.000
_cell.length_c   1.000
_cell.angle_alpha   90.00
_cell.angle_beta   90.00
_cell.angle_gamma   90.00
#
_symmetry.space_group_name_H-M   'P 1'
#
loop_
_entity.id
_entity.type
_entity.pdbx_description
1 polymer ?
#
loop_
_entity_poly.entity_id
_entity_poly.type
_entity_poly.pdbx_seq_one_letter_code
_entity_poly.pdbx_strand_id
1 'polypeptide(L)'
;MSQHFYHQNHTRVRPSSLFEDVSPLFYETLWKSQRKDTQCQAFVKRVIMSRLFKIIMISTVSTNAFFMVLWTDYKTRYNLFRLFEVSELIFVSIYSSEFCMKLYVDPINYWKDGYNLLDVIIIIIIFIPYSLRKIKGKHYPYLNIADGVQSLRILKLIPYSRGIRTLISAMGQTACTVASVLVLLFVLMYVFAVLGFCLFGVPESADLNNWGNLALAFFTLFSLATVDGWTDLQQQLDARNFTLSRSFTIIFILLASFVFLSMFVGVMIIHTQDSVKKFERELMLERHMTLMEEKHVILKWQQEEVSKLMQTQKNVDHKSSTELVEKFKKTLRHTDPMVLDDFGTSLPFIDVYLSTLDNQDATIYKLQELYYEIVHVLSLMLEDLPQRKQSQSLEKVEEK
;
A
#
# COMPACT_ATOMS: atom_id res chain seq x y z
N MET A 1 -40.32 23.40 -2.47
CA MET A 1 -40.06 24.85 -2.53
C MET A 1 -39.36 25.25 -1.23
N SER A 2 -38.19 25.91 -1.34
CA SER A 2 -37.33 26.57 -0.30
C SER A 2 -36.98 25.78 0.97
N GLN A 3 -35.81 25.14 1.11
CA GLN A 3 -34.48 25.74 1.39
C GLN A 3 -34.49 26.92 2.37
N HIS A 4 -33.92 26.76 3.57
CA HIS A 4 -32.89 27.67 4.09
C HIS A 4 -32.16 27.08 5.31
N PHE A 5 -30.85 26.88 5.11
CA PHE A 5 -29.82 26.61 6.10
C PHE A 5 -29.62 27.83 7.02
N TYR A 6 -29.45 27.60 8.32
CA TYR A 6 -28.82 28.57 9.21
C TYR A 6 -27.43 28.08 9.63
N HIS A 7 -26.44 28.87 9.22
CA HIS A 7 -25.04 28.82 9.57
C HIS A 7 -24.84 29.34 11.00
N GLN A 8 -24.07 28.63 11.83
CA GLN A 8 -23.50 29.20 13.05
C GLN A 8 -21.97 29.11 12.96
N ASN A 9 -21.36 30.28 12.75
CA ASN A 9 -19.92 30.48 12.67
C ASN A 9 -19.31 30.47 14.08
N HIS A 10 -18.47 29.49 14.39
CA HIS A 10 -17.47 29.61 15.44
C HIS A 10 -16.11 29.91 14.80
N THR A 11 -15.71 31.17 14.92
CA THR A 11 -14.37 31.69 14.64
C THR A 11 -13.35 31.04 15.57
N ARG A 12 -12.66 30.01 15.08
CA ARG A 12 -11.41 29.54 15.68
C ARG A 12 -10.25 30.18 14.91
N VAL A 13 -9.72 31.25 15.50
CA VAL A 13 -8.49 31.93 15.06
C VAL A 13 -7.36 30.90 15.06
N ARG A 14 -6.89 30.53 13.86
CA ARG A 14 -5.70 29.70 13.66
C ARG A 14 -4.50 30.64 13.55
N PRO A 15 -3.44 30.46 14.35
CA PRO A 15 -2.26 31.31 14.21
C PRO A 15 -1.60 30.99 12.86
N SER A 16 -1.38 32.04 12.08
CA SER A 16 -0.66 32.05 10.81
C SER A 16 0.78 31.57 11.01
N SER A 17 1.02 30.29 10.74
CA SER A 17 2.36 29.77 10.52
C SER A 17 2.82 30.20 9.11
N LEU A 18 3.72 31.18 9.07
CA LEU A 18 4.48 31.67 7.90
C LEU A 18 5.26 30.58 7.12
N PHE A 19 5.07 29.30 7.44
CA PHE A 19 5.74 28.15 6.83
C PHE A 19 4.85 27.32 5.89
N GLU A 20 3.51 27.49 5.91
CA GLU A 20 2.62 26.73 5.00
C GLU A 20 2.46 27.40 3.62
N ASP A 21 2.40 28.73 3.56
CA ASP A 21 2.18 29.50 2.32
C ASP A 21 3.38 29.53 1.36
N VAL A 22 4.58 29.18 1.84
CA VAL A 22 5.78 29.10 0.99
C VAL A 22 5.74 27.85 0.12
N SER A 23 5.01 26.80 0.51
CA SER A 23 4.99 25.53 -0.22
C SER A 23 4.25 25.58 -1.56
N PRO A 24 2.98 26.05 -1.68
CA PRO A 24 2.24 25.99 -2.95
C PRO A 24 2.85 26.90 -4.03
N LEU A 25 3.38 28.05 -3.63
CA LEU A 25 4.02 29.02 -4.54
C LEU A 25 5.36 28.50 -5.05
N PHE A 26 6.14 27.81 -4.21
CA PHE A 26 7.37 27.12 -4.63
C PHE A 26 7.06 25.92 -5.53
N TYR A 27 5.98 25.18 -5.26
CA TYR A 27 5.52 24.07 -6.10
C TYR A 27 5.05 24.55 -7.49
N GLU A 28 4.28 25.63 -7.59
CA GLU A 28 3.88 26.19 -8.89
C GLU A 28 5.06 26.78 -9.69
N THR A 29 6.02 27.42 -9.00
CA THR A 29 7.21 27.97 -9.64
C THR A 29 8.13 26.86 -10.17
N LEU A 30 8.20 25.71 -9.47
CA LEU A 30 8.90 24.50 -9.94
C LEU A 30 8.17 23.77 -11.07
N TRP A 31 6.83 23.74 -11.05
CA TRP A 31 6.01 23.07 -12.07
C TRP A 31 6.09 23.76 -13.44
N LYS A 32 6.18 25.10 -13.47
CA LYS A 32 6.38 25.87 -14.71
C LYS A 32 7.76 25.68 -15.34
N SER A 33 8.72 25.12 -14.62
CA SER A 33 10.03 24.76 -15.17
C SER A 33 9.99 23.38 -15.84
N GLN A 34 9.11 23.21 -16.83
CA GLN A 34 9.11 22.04 -17.70
C GLN A 34 10.42 22.07 -18.52
N ARG A 35 11.42 21.31 -18.05
CA ARG A 35 12.80 21.33 -18.56
C ARG A 35 12.85 20.84 -20.02
N LYS A 36 13.62 21.53 -20.86
CA LYS A 36 13.74 21.27 -22.29
C LYS A 36 14.65 20.06 -22.64
N ASP A 37 15.46 19.57 -21.69
CA ASP A 37 16.49 18.55 -21.94
C ASP A 37 16.02 17.11 -21.67
N THR A 38 14.92 16.72 -22.30
CA THR A 38 14.33 15.37 -22.13
C THR A 38 15.28 14.25 -22.57
N GLN A 39 16.10 14.48 -23.59
CA GLN A 39 17.06 13.49 -24.10
C GLN A 39 18.21 13.22 -23.11
N CYS A 40 18.79 14.28 -22.51
CA CYS A 40 19.85 14.15 -21.52
C CYS A 40 19.33 13.49 -20.23
N GLN A 41 18.14 13.90 -19.77
CA GLN A 41 17.48 13.26 -18.64
C GLN A 41 17.24 11.77 -18.87
N ALA A 42 16.76 11.39 -20.07
CA ALA A 42 16.55 9.99 -20.43
C ALA A 42 17.86 9.19 -20.48
N PHE A 43 18.95 9.79 -20.94
CA PHE A 43 20.27 9.18 -20.92
C PHE A 43 20.77 8.95 -19.48
N VAL A 44 20.76 9.98 -18.63
CA VAL A 44 21.19 9.87 -17.23
C VAL A 44 20.33 8.86 -16.47
N LYS A 45 19.01 8.87 -16.70
CA LYS A 45 18.09 7.87 -16.14
C LYS A 45 18.45 6.45 -16.57
N ARG A 46 18.82 6.25 -17.84
CA ARG A 46 19.29 4.95 -18.35
C ARG A 46 20.59 4.50 -17.67
N VAL A 47 21.51 5.43 -17.45
CA VAL A 47 22.78 5.16 -16.75
C VAL A 47 22.52 4.72 -15.31
N ILE A 48 21.74 5.48 -14.54
CA ILE A 48 21.43 5.17 -13.13
C ILE A 48 20.69 3.84 -13.00
N MET A 49 19.78 3.53 -13.93
CA MET A 49 18.99 2.29 -13.91
C MET A 49 19.78 1.07 -14.39
N SER A 50 20.94 1.25 -15.01
CA SER A 50 21.75 0.15 -15.54
C SER A 50 22.26 -0.78 -14.43
N ARG A 51 22.35 -2.08 -14.74
CA ARG A 51 22.92 -3.08 -13.82
C ARG A 51 24.41 -2.82 -13.55
N LEU A 52 25.14 -2.33 -14.56
CA LEU A 52 26.55 -2.01 -14.44
C LEU A 52 26.80 -0.88 -13.43
N PHE A 53 26.01 0.19 -13.49
CA PHE A 53 26.11 1.29 -12.53
C PHE A 53 25.91 0.80 -11.09
N LYS A 54 24.89 -0.04 -10.85
CA LYS A 54 24.66 -0.65 -9.53
C LYS A 54 25.85 -1.49 -9.05
N ILE A 55 26.45 -2.31 -9.93
CA ILE A 55 27.63 -3.12 -9.59
C ILE A 55 28.83 -2.22 -9.26
N ILE A 56 29.06 -1.16 -10.03
CA ILE A 56 30.13 -0.18 -9.77
C ILE A 56 29.93 0.47 -8.40
N MET A 57 28.71 0.88 -8.08
CA MET A 57 28.41 1.52 -6.79
C MET A 57 28.59 0.56 -5.61
N ILE A 58 28.10 -0.68 -5.73
CA ILE A 58 28.31 -1.72 -4.71
C ILE A 58 29.82 -1.98 -4.52
N SER A 59 30.55 -2.18 -5.61
CA SER A 59 32.00 -2.40 -5.60
C SER A 59 32.72 -1.25 -4.90
N THR A 60 32.35 -0.01 -5.23
CA THR A 60 32.92 1.20 -4.60
C THR A 60 32.69 1.24 -3.09
N VAL A 61 31.47 0.92 -2.64
CA VAL A 61 31.15 0.84 -1.19
C VAL A 61 31.93 -0.28 -0.51
N SER A 62 32.02 -1.46 -1.12
CA SER A 62 32.79 -2.59 -0.58
C SER A 62 34.28 -2.30 -0.51
N THR A 63 34.86 -1.68 -1.54
CA THR A 63 36.26 -1.25 -1.53
C THR A 63 36.48 -0.18 -0.46
N ASN A 64 35.62 0.83 -0.34
CA ASN A 64 35.75 1.83 0.73
C ASN A 64 35.76 1.17 2.13
N ALA A 65 34.86 0.22 2.38
CA ALA A 65 34.80 -0.50 3.64
C ALA A 65 36.10 -1.28 3.92
N PHE A 66 36.69 -1.90 2.90
CA PHE A 66 37.99 -2.56 3.02
C PHE A 66 39.12 -1.56 3.37
N PHE A 67 39.16 -0.39 2.72
CA PHE A 67 40.11 0.67 3.06
C PHE A 67 39.95 1.15 4.51
N MET A 68 38.72 1.24 5.02
CA MET A 68 38.45 1.59 6.41
C MET A 68 38.95 0.53 7.41
N VAL A 69 38.87 -0.75 7.07
CA VAL A 69 39.48 -1.82 7.88
C VAL A 69 41.01 -1.66 7.91
N LEU A 70 41.65 -1.46 6.75
CA LEU A 70 43.10 -1.25 6.67
C LEU A 70 43.58 0.00 7.41
N TRP A 71 42.74 1.04 7.48
CA TRP A 71 43.02 2.28 8.19
C TRP A 71 43.12 2.09 9.72
N THR A 72 42.53 1.03 10.28
CA THR A 72 42.53 0.77 11.72
C THR A 72 43.91 0.39 12.25
N ASP A 73 44.76 -0.23 11.42
CA ASP A 73 46.14 -0.53 11.79
C ASP A 73 47.03 0.72 11.68
N TYR A 74 47.64 1.13 12.81
CA TYR A 74 48.48 2.32 12.88
C TYR A 74 49.69 2.24 11.95
N LYS A 75 50.31 1.06 11.82
CA LYS A 75 51.51 0.87 10.99
C LYS A 75 51.18 1.04 9.51
N THR A 76 50.09 0.42 9.07
CA THR A 76 49.59 0.52 7.68
C THR A 76 49.10 1.94 7.36
N ARG A 77 48.39 2.60 8.29
CA ARG A 77 47.91 3.98 8.16
C ARG A 77 49.04 4.98 7.93
N TYR A 78 50.15 4.86 8.66
CA TYR A 78 51.28 5.77 8.51
C TYR A 78 51.99 5.58 7.17
N ASN A 79 52.23 4.32 6.77
CA ASN A 79 52.94 4.01 5.52
C ASN A 79 52.14 4.41 4.27
N LEU A 80 50.80 4.24 4.30
CA LEU A 80 49.92 4.48 3.15
C LEU A 80 49.05 5.73 3.32
N PHE A 81 49.45 6.67 4.18
CA PHE A 81 48.65 7.86 4.50
C PHE A 81 48.13 8.61 3.27
N ARG A 82 49.02 8.85 2.28
CA ARG A 82 48.64 9.53 1.03
C ARG A 82 47.62 8.76 0.20
N LEU A 83 47.71 7.42 0.17
CA LEU A 83 46.76 6.60 -0.59
C LEU A 83 45.36 6.66 0.04
N PHE A 84 45.29 6.64 1.37
CA PHE A 84 44.02 6.76 2.09
C PHE A 84 43.37 8.14 1.91
N GLU A 85 44.14 9.22 1.94
CA GLU A 85 43.61 10.57 1.72
C GLU A 85 43.07 10.75 0.30
N VAL A 86 43.79 10.24 -0.71
CA VAL A 86 43.36 10.27 -2.11
C VAL A 86 42.14 9.35 -2.33
N SER A 87 42.13 8.15 -1.74
CA SER A 87 41.00 7.23 -1.91
C SER A 87 39.72 7.78 -1.29
N GLU A 88 39.79 8.39 -0.10
CA GLU A 88 38.65 9.07 0.51
C GLU A 88 38.10 10.17 -0.40
N LEU A 89 38.96 11.01 -0.99
CA LEU A 89 38.51 12.05 -1.93
C LEU A 89 37.80 11.44 -3.16
N ILE A 90 38.33 10.35 -3.71
CA ILE A 90 37.72 9.63 -4.84
C ILE A 90 36.33 9.08 -4.45
N PHE A 91 36.21 8.44 -3.28
CA PHE A 91 34.94 7.89 -2.82
C PHE A 91 33.88 8.99 -2.60
N VAL A 92 34.24 10.10 -1.95
CA VAL A 92 33.33 11.24 -1.78
C VAL A 92 32.90 11.81 -3.12
N SER A 93 33.82 11.92 -4.09
CA SER A 93 33.51 12.38 -5.44
C SER A 93 32.52 11.45 -6.15
N ILE A 94 32.73 10.13 -6.09
CA ILE A 94 31.81 9.14 -6.67
C ILE A 94 30.41 9.27 -6.04
N TYR A 95 30.32 9.33 -4.71
CA TYR A 95 29.03 9.47 -4.02
C TYR A 95 28.32 10.79 -4.31
N SER A 96 29.08 11.88 -4.42
CA SER A 96 28.53 13.20 -4.77
C SER A 96 28.02 13.20 -6.21
N SER A 97 28.76 12.59 -7.14
CA SER A 97 28.34 12.51 -8.55
C SER A 97 27.06 11.71 -8.73
N GLU A 98 26.91 10.58 -8.03
CA GLU A 98 25.69 9.78 -8.03
C GLU A 98 24.48 10.58 -7.52
N PHE A 99 24.65 11.30 -6.42
CA PHE A 99 23.61 12.15 -5.86
C PHE A 99 23.20 13.25 -6.83
N CYS A 100 24.16 13.94 -7.44
CA CYS A 100 23.89 14.94 -8.46
C CYS A 100 23.12 14.33 -9.65
N MET A 101 23.49 13.14 -10.12
CA MET A 101 22.77 12.44 -11.19
C MET A 101 21.33 12.10 -10.80
N LYS A 102 21.11 11.57 -9.59
CA LYS A 102 19.75 11.22 -9.10
C LYS A 102 18.87 12.46 -8.91
N LEU A 103 19.42 13.51 -8.31
CA LEU A 103 18.74 14.79 -8.11
C LEU A 103 18.42 15.47 -9.45
N TYR A 104 19.30 15.31 -10.45
CA TYR A 104 19.09 15.84 -11.79
C TYR A 104 17.90 15.17 -12.50
N VAL A 105 17.79 13.84 -12.40
CA VAL A 105 16.76 13.06 -13.11
C VAL A 105 15.35 13.36 -12.58
N ASP A 106 15.13 13.36 -11.27
CA ASP A 106 13.78 13.52 -10.70
C ASP A 106 13.80 14.35 -9.40
N PRO A 107 14.02 15.68 -9.45
CA PRO A 107 14.28 16.50 -8.27
C PRO A 107 13.14 16.52 -7.25
N ILE A 108 11.87 16.43 -7.68
CA ILE A 108 10.70 16.52 -6.79
C ILE A 108 10.38 15.14 -6.19
N ASN A 109 10.38 14.09 -7.02
CA ASN A 109 10.10 12.73 -6.55
C ASN A 109 11.26 12.14 -5.75
N TYR A 110 12.48 12.65 -5.91
CA TYR A 110 13.64 12.24 -5.14
C TYR A 110 13.41 12.37 -3.63
N TRP A 111 12.82 13.47 -3.17
CA TRP A 111 12.58 13.72 -1.73
C TRP A 111 11.45 12.85 -1.12
N LYS A 112 10.60 12.24 -1.95
CA LYS A 112 9.51 11.38 -1.47
C LYS A 112 9.94 9.94 -1.21
N ASP A 113 11.04 9.50 -1.83
CA ASP A 113 11.55 8.15 -1.66
C ASP A 113 12.48 8.06 -0.43
N GLY A 114 12.10 7.24 0.56
CA GLY A 114 12.87 7.07 1.79
C GLY A 114 14.29 6.56 1.56
N TYR A 115 14.53 5.79 0.50
CA TYR A 115 15.89 5.30 0.18
C TYR A 115 16.78 6.39 -0.41
N ASN A 116 16.19 7.37 -1.11
CA ASN A 116 16.91 8.53 -1.60
C ASN A 116 17.23 9.50 -0.45
N LEU A 117 16.33 9.63 0.52
CA LEU A 117 16.61 10.40 1.74
C LEU A 117 17.81 9.83 2.52
N LEU A 118 17.93 8.49 2.61
CA LEU A 118 19.11 7.85 3.20
C LEU A 118 20.41 8.26 2.50
N ASP A 119 20.42 8.33 1.17
CA ASP A 119 21.60 8.75 0.38
C ASP A 119 22.05 10.19 0.74
N VAL A 120 21.09 11.10 0.93
CA VAL A 120 21.36 12.47 1.40
C VAL A 120 21.97 12.47 2.80
N ILE A 121 21.40 11.67 3.72
CA ILE A 121 21.92 11.55 5.09
C ILE A 121 23.37 11.06 5.08
N ILE A 122 23.70 10.08 4.22
CA ILE A 122 25.08 9.59 4.08
C ILE A 122 26.03 10.70 3.58
N ILE A 123 25.61 11.53 2.63
CA ILE A 123 26.43 12.65 2.15
C ILE A 123 26.67 13.67 3.26
N ILE A 124 25.66 13.97 4.07
CA ILE A 124 25.80 14.84 5.23
C ILE A 124 26.82 14.25 6.22
N ILE A 125 26.69 12.96 6.56
CA ILE A 125 27.61 12.24 7.45
C ILE A 125 29.07 12.36 6.98
N ILE A 126 29.30 12.21 5.67
CA ILE A 126 30.63 12.32 5.07
C ILE A 126 31.19 13.75 5.21
N PHE A 127 30.33 14.76 5.07
CA PHE A 127 30.73 16.18 5.07
C PHE A 127 30.97 16.75 6.49
N ILE A 128 30.38 16.15 7.53
CA ILE A 128 30.51 16.59 8.93
C ILE A 128 31.98 16.75 9.39
N PRO A 129 32.86 15.73 9.33
CA PRO A 129 34.22 15.85 9.85
C PRO A 129 35.10 16.78 8.99
N TYR A 130 34.85 16.86 7.68
CA TYR A 130 35.52 17.83 6.81
C TYR A 130 35.21 19.27 7.25
N SER A 131 33.93 19.54 7.50
CA SER A 131 33.47 20.85 7.99
C SER A 131 33.99 21.17 9.39
N LEU A 132 33.94 20.19 10.31
CA LEU A 132 34.42 20.34 11.68
C LEU A 132 35.92 20.64 11.73
N ARG A 133 36.72 19.96 10.91
CA ARG A 133 38.18 20.18 10.83
C ARG A 133 38.52 21.57 10.29
N LYS A 134 37.72 22.09 9.35
CA LYS A 134 37.88 23.44 8.78
C LYS A 134 37.51 24.55 9.76
N ILE A 135 36.47 24.36 10.57
CA ILE A 135 35.92 25.41 11.46
C ILE A 135 36.60 25.44 12.83
N LYS A 136 36.81 24.27 13.47
CA LYS A 136 37.23 24.17 14.88
C LYS A 136 38.70 23.72 15.08
N GLY A 137 39.44 23.49 13.99
CA GLY A 137 40.82 23.03 14.04
C GLY A 137 40.97 21.55 14.45
N LYS A 138 42.20 21.02 14.36
CA LYS A 138 42.49 19.58 14.54
C LYS A 138 42.32 19.04 15.97
N HIS A 139 42.17 19.90 16.98
CA HIS A 139 42.23 19.52 18.41
C HIS A 139 40.86 19.38 19.10
N TYR A 140 39.78 19.26 18.33
CA TYR A 140 38.44 19.13 18.90
C TYR A 140 38.18 17.68 19.36
N PRO A 141 37.87 17.42 20.65
CA PRO A 141 37.80 16.06 21.21
C PRO A 141 36.72 15.19 20.56
N TYR A 142 35.66 15.80 20.01
CA TYR A 142 34.59 15.08 19.33
C TYR A 142 34.91 14.73 17.87
N LEU A 143 36.08 15.09 17.34
CA LEU A 143 36.51 14.67 15.99
C LEU A 143 36.59 13.16 15.88
N ASN A 144 37.04 12.47 16.94
CA ASN A 144 37.12 11.01 16.95
C ASN A 144 35.73 10.36 16.77
N ILE A 145 34.70 10.96 17.36
CA ILE A 145 33.31 10.50 17.19
C ILE A 145 32.85 10.77 15.75
N ALA A 146 33.11 11.96 15.22
CA ALA A 146 32.75 12.31 13.84
C ALA A 146 33.44 11.39 12.81
N ASP A 147 34.72 11.05 13.04
CA ASP A 147 35.48 10.12 12.21
C ASP A 147 34.88 8.70 12.28
N GLY A 148 34.41 8.26 13.46
CA GLY A 148 33.71 6.99 13.63
C GLY A 148 32.32 6.95 12.97
N VAL A 149 31.58 8.06 13.00
CA VAL A 149 30.26 8.19 12.36
C VAL A 149 30.36 8.03 10.83
N GLN A 150 31.49 8.37 10.22
CA GLN A 150 31.68 8.12 8.79
C GLN A 150 31.67 6.64 8.40
N SER A 151 31.90 5.71 9.33
CA SER A 151 31.77 4.27 9.08
C SER A 151 30.37 3.87 8.67
N LEU A 152 29.36 4.67 9.04
CA LEU A 152 27.97 4.48 8.63
C LEU A 152 27.76 4.60 7.12
N ARG A 153 28.74 5.09 6.34
CA ARG A 153 28.62 5.11 4.87
C ARG A 153 28.46 3.71 4.26
N ILE A 154 28.80 2.63 4.98
CA ILE A 154 28.48 1.25 4.59
C ILE A 154 26.97 1.04 4.39
N LEU A 155 26.12 1.80 5.09
CA LEU A 155 24.67 1.79 4.94
C LEU A 155 24.22 2.18 3.53
N LYS A 156 25.09 2.81 2.74
CA LYS A 156 24.86 3.08 1.32
C LYS A 156 24.66 1.79 0.50
N LEU A 157 25.00 0.62 1.02
CA LEU A 157 24.67 -0.67 0.42
C LEU A 157 23.16 -0.99 0.45
N ILE A 158 22.40 -0.42 1.39
CA ILE A 158 20.98 -0.70 1.61
C ILE A 158 20.15 -0.42 0.34
N PRO A 159 20.24 0.76 -0.31
CA PRO A 159 19.53 1.00 -1.56
C PRO A 159 19.93 0.05 -2.71
N TYR A 160 21.05 -0.65 -2.65
CA TYR A 160 21.46 -1.52 -3.74
C TYR A 160 21.06 -2.99 -3.54
N SER A 161 21.01 -3.45 -2.30
CA SER A 161 20.67 -4.85 -1.99
C SER A 161 19.16 -5.05 -1.80
N ARG A 162 18.54 -5.82 -2.69
CA ARG A 162 17.13 -6.22 -2.55
C ARG A 162 16.90 -7.00 -1.25
N GLY A 163 17.83 -7.88 -0.86
CA GLY A 163 17.70 -8.68 0.36
C GLY A 163 17.66 -7.81 1.62
N ILE A 164 18.57 -6.84 1.72
CA ILE A 164 18.62 -5.92 2.87
C ILE A 164 17.36 -5.03 2.91
N ARG A 165 16.89 -4.53 1.76
CA ARG A 165 15.63 -3.78 1.68
C ARG A 165 14.44 -4.58 2.19
N THR A 166 14.30 -5.84 1.76
CA THR A 166 13.23 -6.72 2.22
C THR A 166 13.32 -6.95 3.72
N LEU A 167 14.53 -7.19 4.25
CA LEU A 167 14.74 -7.39 5.68
C LEU A 167 14.36 -6.15 6.50
N ILE A 168 14.85 -4.97 6.11
CA ILE A 168 14.54 -3.70 6.79
C ILE A 168 13.06 -3.38 6.71
N SER A 169 12.43 -3.61 5.55
CA SER A 169 10.98 -3.41 5.38
C SER A 169 10.17 -4.36 6.27
N ALA A 170 10.60 -5.61 6.42
CA ALA A 170 9.95 -6.58 7.31
C ALA A 170 10.13 -6.16 8.78
N MET A 171 11.34 -5.77 9.18
CA MET A 171 11.62 -5.26 10.53
C MET A 171 10.84 -3.97 10.84
N GLY A 172 10.67 -3.09 9.86
CA GLY A 172 9.91 -1.85 10.03
C GLY A 172 8.43 -2.09 10.34
N GLN A 173 7.84 -3.16 9.79
CA GLN A 173 6.46 -3.55 10.09
C GLN A 173 6.30 -3.99 11.56
N THR A 174 7.32 -4.61 12.15
CA THR A 174 7.29 -5.08 13.55
C THR A 174 7.67 -3.98 14.53
N ALA A 175 8.49 -3.01 14.09
CA ALA A 175 9.04 -1.95 14.91
C ALA A 175 7.96 -1.07 15.57
N CYS A 176 6.87 -0.76 14.86
CA CYS A 176 5.78 0.07 15.43
C CYS A 176 5.10 -0.63 16.61
N THR A 177 4.89 -1.94 16.50
CA THR A 177 4.33 -2.77 17.57
C THR A 177 5.28 -2.85 18.76
N VAL A 178 6.56 -3.11 18.49
CA VAL A 178 7.61 -3.17 19.52
C VAL A 178 7.76 -1.83 20.24
N ALA A 179 7.70 -0.71 19.52
CA ALA A 179 7.81 0.63 20.09
C ALA A 179 6.73 0.90 21.16
N SER A 180 5.51 0.43 20.95
CA SER A 180 4.42 0.61 21.91
C SER A 180 4.71 -0.09 23.26
N VAL A 181 5.35 -1.26 23.22
CA VAL A 181 5.74 -1.99 24.44
C VAL A 181 7.01 -1.41 25.07
N LEU A 182 7.95 -0.93 24.25
CA LEU A 182 9.13 -0.20 24.76
C LEU A 182 8.73 1.09 25.50
N VAL A 183 7.67 1.78 25.07
CA VAL A 183 7.13 2.92 25.80
C VAL A 183 6.59 2.48 27.18
N LEU A 184 5.88 1.35 27.26
CA LEU A 184 5.43 0.79 28.54
C LEU A 184 6.63 0.44 29.44
N LEU A 185 7.68 -0.18 28.90
CA LEU A 185 8.91 -0.48 29.63
C LEU A 185 9.58 0.82 30.12
N PHE A 186 9.64 1.86 29.28
CA PHE A 186 10.19 3.16 29.65
C PHE A 186 9.42 3.82 30.79
N VAL A 187 8.08 3.76 30.78
CA VAL A 187 7.24 4.25 31.88
C VAL A 187 7.50 3.47 33.17
N LEU A 188 7.60 2.14 33.09
CA LEU A 188 7.97 1.30 34.24
C LEU A 188 9.35 1.69 34.79
N MET A 189 10.34 1.82 33.91
CA MET A 189 11.68 2.27 34.28
C MET A 189 11.67 3.66 34.91
N TYR A 190 10.88 4.61 34.41
CA TYR A 190 10.78 5.94 34.99
C TYR A 190 10.27 5.91 36.43
N VAL A 191 9.20 5.15 36.71
CA VAL A 191 8.65 4.99 38.07
C VAL A 191 9.69 4.38 39.00
N PHE A 192 10.38 3.33 38.56
CA PHE A 192 11.44 2.69 39.34
C PHE A 192 12.71 3.53 39.45
N ALA A 193 13.00 4.41 38.50
CA ALA A 193 14.16 5.30 38.53
C ALA A 193 13.99 6.35 39.62
N VAL A 194 12.81 6.95 39.71
CA VAL A 194 12.47 7.89 40.80
C VAL A 194 12.44 7.16 42.14
N LEU A 195 11.83 5.97 42.20
CA LEU A 195 11.79 5.18 43.42
C LEU A 195 13.19 4.79 43.91
N GLY A 196 14.04 4.28 43.03
CA GLY A 196 15.41 3.89 43.35
C GLY A 196 16.31 5.09 43.69
N PHE A 197 16.11 6.25 43.04
CA PHE A 197 16.76 7.50 43.46
C PHE A 197 16.39 7.86 44.91
N CYS A 198 15.10 7.82 45.26
CA CYS A 198 14.64 8.12 46.61
C CYS A 198 15.12 7.08 47.66
N LEU A 199 15.19 5.79 47.29
CA LEU A 199 15.56 4.72 48.21
C LEU A 199 17.07 4.54 48.38
N PHE A 200 17.85 4.70 47.32
CA PHE A 200 19.29 4.37 47.29
C PHE A 200 20.19 5.55 46.94
N GLY A 201 19.65 6.67 46.43
CA GLY A 201 20.40 7.86 46.05
C GLY A 201 20.39 8.99 47.09
N VAL A 202 19.43 9.00 48.01
CA VAL A 202 19.27 10.04 49.06
C VAL A 202 19.95 9.72 50.41
N PRO A 203 19.96 8.47 50.91
CA PRO A 203 20.53 8.16 52.24
C PRO A 203 22.04 8.44 52.36
N GLU A 204 22.58 8.58 53.58
CA GLU A 204 24.03 8.82 53.78
C GLU A 204 24.92 7.69 53.22
N SER A 205 24.42 6.46 53.17
CA SER A 205 25.05 5.31 52.51
C SER A 205 24.70 5.20 51.01
N ALA A 206 24.29 6.30 50.37
CA ALA A 206 23.81 6.32 48.99
C ALA A 206 24.81 5.76 47.99
N ASP A 207 24.26 5.08 46.99
CA ASP A 207 25.00 4.62 45.83
C ASP A 207 24.87 5.63 44.69
N LEU A 208 25.72 6.65 44.73
CA LEU A 208 25.74 7.76 43.78
C LEU A 208 26.12 7.33 42.36
N ASN A 209 26.82 6.20 42.20
CA ASN A 209 27.25 5.72 40.88
C ASN A 209 26.07 5.19 40.06
N ASN A 210 25.12 4.54 40.72
CA ASN A 210 23.94 3.95 40.09
C ASN A 210 22.69 4.83 40.26
N TRP A 211 22.53 5.49 41.40
CA TRP A 211 21.30 6.20 41.78
C TRP A 211 21.50 7.69 42.06
N GLY A 212 22.66 8.26 41.73
CA GLY A 212 22.97 9.68 42.02
C GLY A 212 22.22 10.69 41.16
N ASN A 213 21.73 10.27 39.98
CA ASN A 213 20.83 11.07 39.16
C ASN A 213 19.91 10.17 38.33
N LEU A 214 18.88 10.75 37.72
CA LEU A 214 17.90 9.99 36.96
C LEU A 214 18.52 9.27 35.75
N ALA A 215 19.55 9.83 35.10
CA ALA A 215 20.20 9.21 33.94
C ALA A 215 21.00 7.96 34.31
N LEU A 216 21.73 7.99 35.43
CA LEU A 216 22.42 6.83 35.99
C LEU A 216 21.41 5.76 36.42
N ALA A 217 20.31 6.16 37.07
CA ALA A 217 19.25 5.24 37.48
C ALA A 217 18.60 4.55 36.27
N PHE A 218 18.35 5.30 35.18
CA PHE A 218 17.87 4.73 33.92
C PHE A 218 18.86 3.71 33.33
N PHE A 219 20.17 3.99 33.39
CA PHE A 219 21.20 3.07 32.91
C PHE A 219 21.26 1.78 33.75
N THR A 220 21.22 1.90 35.08
CA THR A 220 21.16 0.75 35.99
C THR A 220 19.90 -0.09 35.77
N LEU A 221 18.73 0.56 35.64
CA LEU A 221 17.47 -0.14 35.37
C LEU A 221 17.44 -0.78 33.99
N PHE A 222 18.14 -0.22 33.00
CA PHE A 222 18.24 -0.83 31.67
C PHE A 222 19.00 -2.16 31.76
N SER A 223 20.13 -2.18 32.48
CA SER A 223 20.91 -3.39 32.75
C SER A 223 20.09 -4.42 33.55
N LEU A 224 19.36 -3.98 34.58
CA LEU A 224 18.45 -4.84 35.34
C LEU A 224 17.29 -5.40 34.49
N ALA A 225 16.77 -4.63 33.54
CA ALA A 225 15.68 -5.07 32.67
C ALA A 225 16.12 -6.19 31.72
N THR A 226 17.40 -6.20 31.33
CA THR A 226 18.04 -7.31 30.60
C THR A 226 18.51 -8.45 31.51
N VAL A 227 18.29 -8.34 32.83
CA VAL A 227 18.77 -9.29 33.85
C VAL A 227 20.29 -9.46 33.79
N ASP A 228 21.00 -8.39 33.44
CA ASP A 228 22.46 -8.36 33.36
C ASP A 228 23.03 -7.67 34.59
N GLY A 229 24.13 -8.20 35.14
CA GLY A 229 24.82 -7.61 36.30
C GLY A 229 24.01 -7.46 37.60
N TRP A 230 22.80 -8.02 37.69
CA TRP A 230 21.88 -7.78 38.80
C TRP A 230 22.38 -8.33 40.15
N THR A 231 23.14 -9.44 40.12
CA THR A 231 23.72 -10.05 41.33
C THR A 231 24.78 -9.14 41.96
N ASP A 232 25.61 -8.52 41.12
CA ASP A 232 26.68 -7.64 41.56
C ASP A 232 26.11 -6.34 42.14
N LEU A 233 25.09 -5.78 41.48
CA LEU A 233 24.33 -4.65 42.01
C LEU A 233 23.67 -5.00 43.35
N GLN A 234 23.04 -6.17 43.45
CA GLN A 234 22.39 -6.61 44.68
C GLN A 234 23.41 -6.81 45.82
N GLN A 235 24.58 -7.36 45.52
CA GLN A 235 25.66 -7.51 46.50
C GLN A 235 26.16 -6.14 47.00
N GLN A 236 26.27 -5.14 46.13
CA GLN A 236 26.63 -3.77 46.52
C GLN A 236 25.56 -3.10 47.40
N LEU A 237 24.28 -3.32 47.09
CA LEU A 237 23.16 -2.83 47.89
C LEU A 237 23.05 -3.53 49.25
N ASP A 238 23.29 -4.85 49.29
CA ASP A 238 23.30 -5.65 50.52
C ASP A 238 24.46 -5.23 51.44
N ALA A 239 25.65 -4.95 50.89
CA ALA A 239 26.79 -4.45 51.66
C ALA A 239 26.52 -3.09 52.35
N ARG A 240 25.57 -2.30 51.81
CA ARG A 240 25.14 -1.01 52.35
C ARG A 240 23.96 -1.12 53.33
N ASN A 241 23.52 -2.35 53.65
CA ASN A 241 22.43 -2.68 54.58
C ASN A 241 21.05 -2.08 54.21
N PHE A 242 20.76 -1.90 52.92
CA PHE A 242 19.43 -1.47 52.49
C PHE A 242 18.42 -2.62 52.58
N THR A 243 17.50 -2.57 53.55
CA THR A 243 16.53 -3.67 53.80
C THR A 243 15.55 -3.89 52.65
N LEU A 244 15.19 -2.84 51.90
CA LEU A 244 14.24 -2.90 50.79
C LEU A 244 14.89 -3.23 49.43
N SER A 245 16.22 -3.38 49.38
CA SER A 245 16.96 -3.57 48.11
C SER A 245 16.53 -4.84 47.38
N ARG A 246 16.49 -5.98 48.08
CA ARG A 246 16.13 -7.29 47.49
C ARG A 246 14.74 -7.28 46.89
N SER A 247 13.77 -6.74 47.64
CA SER A 247 12.39 -6.63 47.17
C SER A 247 12.28 -5.72 45.96
N PHE A 248 12.95 -4.55 45.97
CA PHE A 248 12.98 -3.63 44.83
C PHE A 248 13.53 -4.30 43.57
N THR A 249 14.71 -4.92 43.67
CA THR A 249 15.39 -5.56 42.52
C THR A 249 14.57 -6.72 41.96
N ILE A 250 14.07 -7.61 42.83
CA ILE A 250 13.29 -8.79 42.40
C ILE A 250 11.97 -8.35 41.76
N ILE A 251 11.23 -7.41 42.36
CA ILE A 251 9.96 -6.93 41.81
C ILE A 251 10.19 -6.26 40.45
N PHE A 252 11.23 -5.44 40.32
CA PHE A 252 11.56 -4.80 39.05
C PHE A 252 11.89 -5.84 37.97
N ILE A 253 12.75 -6.82 38.26
CA ILE A 253 13.12 -7.87 37.31
C ILE A 253 11.89 -8.67 36.88
N LEU A 254 11.01 -9.03 37.82
CA LEU A 254 9.77 -9.75 37.49
C LEU A 254 8.84 -8.93 36.60
N LEU A 255 8.63 -7.66 36.91
CA LEU A 255 7.79 -6.77 36.10
C LEU A 255 8.40 -6.50 34.72
N ALA A 256 9.70 -6.21 34.64
CA ALA A 256 10.40 -5.99 33.38
C ALA A 256 10.39 -7.25 32.51
N SER A 257 10.65 -8.42 33.10
CA SER A 257 10.59 -9.72 32.40
C SER A 257 9.18 -10.03 31.93
N PHE A 258 8.16 -9.70 32.73
CA PHE A 258 6.76 -9.84 32.33
C PHE A 258 6.42 -8.94 31.14
N VAL A 259 6.88 -7.68 31.12
CA VAL A 259 6.71 -6.76 29.99
C VAL A 259 7.43 -7.29 28.75
N PHE A 260 8.66 -7.79 28.88
CA PHE A 260 9.39 -8.39 27.76
C PHE A 260 8.72 -9.65 27.21
N LEU A 261 8.24 -10.54 28.08
CA LEU A 261 7.50 -11.73 27.67
C LEU A 261 6.19 -11.33 26.97
N SER A 262 5.47 -10.35 27.51
CA SER A 262 4.25 -9.81 26.91
C SER A 262 4.53 -9.19 25.54
N MET A 263 5.67 -8.51 25.37
CA MET A 263 6.12 -8.01 24.07
C MET A 263 6.32 -9.17 23.08
N PHE A 264 7.06 -10.20 23.49
CA PHE A 264 7.35 -11.35 22.64
C PHE A 264 6.06 -12.07 22.22
N VAL A 265 5.19 -12.37 23.18
CA VAL A 265 3.90 -13.00 22.94
C VAL A 265 3.02 -12.15 22.02
N GLY A 266 2.93 -10.83 22.27
CA GLY A 266 2.15 -9.91 21.44
C GLY A 266 2.64 -9.84 19.99
N VAL A 267 3.96 -9.68 19.80
CA VAL A 267 4.58 -9.64 18.46
C VAL A 267 4.41 -10.98 17.74
N MET A 268 4.65 -12.10 18.43
CA MET A 268 4.45 -13.44 17.87
C MET A 268 3.01 -13.69 17.45
N ILE A 269 2.03 -13.28 18.25
CA ILE A 269 0.60 -13.45 17.92
C ILE A 269 0.24 -12.61 16.69
N ILE A 270 0.66 -11.34 16.63
CA ILE A 270 0.37 -10.47 15.48
C ILE A 270 0.95 -11.08 14.20
N HIS A 271 2.21 -11.52 14.22
CA HIS A 271 2.83 -12.18 13.07
C HIS A 271 2.16 -13.49 12.68
N THR A 272 1.78 -14.30 13.67
CA THR A 272 1.09 -15.58 13.43
C THR A 272 -0.28 -15.31 12.82
N GLN A 273 -1.04 -14.36 13.38
CA GLN A 273 -2.37 -13.99 12.90
C GLN A 273 -2.31 -13.38 11.50
N ASP A 274 -1.34 -12.50 11.21
CA ASP A 274 -1.14 -11.93 9.88
C ASP A 274 -0.75 -13.01 8.87
N SER A 275 0.10 -13.97 9.27
CA SER A 275 0.48 -15.11 8.43
C SER A 275 -0.71 -16.02 8.14
N VAL A 276 -1.55 -16.31 9.14
CA VAL A 276 -2.79 -17.09 8.99
C VAL A 276 -3.76 -16.37 8.05
N LYS A 277 -4.04 -15.08 8.28
CA LYS A 277 -4.92 -14.27 7.40
C LYS A 277 -4.38 -14.16 5.97
N LYS A 278 -3.06 -14.16 5.80
CA LYS A 278 -2.43 -14.17 4.48
C LYS A 278 -2.64 -15.51 3.78
N PHE A 279 -2.41 -16.61 4.49
CA PHE A 279 -2.64 -17.97 4.00
C PHE A 279 -4.11 -18.21 3.61
N GLU A 280 -5.06 -17.77 4.43
CA GLU A 280 -6.49 -17.85 4.12
C GLU A 280 -6.86 -17.08 2.84
N ARG A 281 -6.28 -15.88 2.65
CA ARG A 281 -6.50 -15.10 1.42
C ARG A 281 -5.92 -15.79 0.18
N GLU A 282 -4.72 -16.37 0.29
CA GLU A 282 -4.10 -17.13 -0.80
C GLU A 282 -4.97 -18.33 -1.17
N LEU A 283 -5.49 -19.07 -0.19
CA LEU A 283 -6.38 -20.21 -0.40
C LEU A 283 -7.73 -19.80 -1.01
N MET A 284 -8.32 -18.68 -0.57
CA MET A 284 -9.54 -18.14 -1.19
C MET A 284 -9.31 -17.74 -2.64
N LEU A 285 -8.18 -17.10 -2.96
CA LEU A 285 -7.82 -16.72 -4.32
C LEU A 285 -7.63 -17.97 -5.21
N GLU A 286 -6.96 -19.00 -4.71
CA GLU A 286 -6.78 -20.26 -5.42
C GLU A 286 -8.15 -20.90 -5.72
N ARG A 287 -9.04 -21.00 -4.74
CA ARG A 287 -10.41 -21.50 -4.94
C ARG A 287 -11.21 -20.66 -5.92
N HIS A 288 -11.07 -19.33 -5.90
CA HIS A 288 -11.74 -18.46 -6.88
C HIS A 288 -11.18 -18.67 -8.29
N MET A 289 -9.87 -18.89 -8.44
CA MET A 289 -9.27 -19.18 -9.74
C MET A 289 -9.76 -20.52 -10.29
N THR A 290 -9.82 -21.57 -9.48
CA THR A 290 -10.33 -22.88 -9.92
C THR A 290 -11.80 -22.79 -10.34
N LEU A 291 -12.64 -22.11 -9.56
CA LEU A 291 -14.05 -21.90 -9.91
C LEU A 291 -14.21 -21.08 -11.21
N MET A 292 -13.35 -20.09 -11.43
CA MET A 292 -13.38 -19.27 -12.66
C MET A 292 -12.93 -20.07 -13.89
N GLU A 293 -11.95 -20.96 -13.75
CA GLU A 293 -11.54 -21.90 -14.80
C GLU A 293 -12.67 -22.87 -15.13
N GLU A 294 -13.29 -23.50 -14.12
CA GLU A 294 -14.46 -24.37 -14.31
C GLU A 294 -15.61 -23.63 -14.99
N LYS A 295 -15.93 -22.39 -14.55
CA LYS A 295 -16.94 -21.52 -15.17
C LYS A 295 -16.63 -21.27 -16.65
N HIS A 296 -15.37 -20.99 -16.99
CA HIS A 296 -14.93 -20.76 -18.38
C HIS A 296 -15.11 -22.00 -19.26
N VAL A 297 -14.81 -23.19 -18.73
CA VAL A 297 -15.00 -24.46 -19.46
C VAL A 297 -16.48 -24.69 -19.75
N ILE A 298 -17.35 -24.50 -18.74
CA ILE A 298 -18.81 -24.65 -18.91
C ILE A 298 -19.35 -23.66 -19.94
N LEU A 299 -18.97 -22.40 -19.88
CA LEU A 299 -19.42 -21.38 -20.83
C LEU A 299 -19.02 -21.69 -22.28
N LYS A 300 -17.77 -22.14 -22.49
CA LYS A 300 -17.33 -22.55 -23.83
C LYS A 300 -18.17 -23.72 -24.36
N TRP A 301 -18.38 -24.72 -23.52
CA TRP A 301 -19.20 -25.87 -23.89
C TRP A 301 -20.64 -25.47 -24.24
N GLN A 302 -21.26 -24.58 -23.45
CA GLN A 302 -22.58 -24.04 -23.73
C GLN A 302 -22.63 -23.28 -25.07
N GLN A 303 -21.63 -22.44 -25.35
CA GLN A 303 -21.55 -21.68 -26.60
C GLN A 303 -21.40 -22.60 -27.82
N GLU A 304 -20.58 -23.64 -27.71
CA GLU A 304 -20.41 -24.65 -28.76
C GLU A 304 -21.72 -25.38 -29.04
N GLU A 305 -22.44 -25.83 -28.00
CA GLU A 305 -23.70 -26.56 -28.17
C GLU A 305 -24.81 -25.67 -28.76
N VAL A 306 -24.93 -24.41 -28.32
CA VAL A 306 -25.87 -23.43 -28.91
C VAL A 306 -25.55 -23.19 -30.38
N SER A 307 -24.27 -23.03 -30.73
CA SER A 307 -23.84 -22.82 -32.12
C SER A 307 -24.19 -23.99 -33.03
N LYS A 308 -24.04 -25.23 -32.53
CA LYS A 308 -24.38 -26.47 -33.24
C LYS A 308 -25.89 -26.61 -33.47
N LEU A 309 -26.70 -26.25 -32.47
CA LEU A 309 -28.16 -26.23 -32.59
C LEU A 309 -28.62 -25.20 -33.63
N MET A 310 -28.05 -23.98 -33.63
CA MET A 310 -28.34 -22.96 -34.65
C MET A 310 -28.01 -23.43 -36.07
N GLN A 311 -26.88 -24.11 -36.27
CA GLN A 311 -26.52 -24.67 -37.58
C GLN A 311 -27.47 -25.78 -38.03
N THR A 312 -27.92 -26.63 -37.11
CA THR A 312 -28.87 -27.72 -37.39
C THR A 312 -30.20 -27.17 -37.89
N GLN A 313 -30.65 -26.04 -37.35
CA GLN A 313 -31.89 -25.37 -37.77
C GLN A 313 -31.75 -24.63 -39.11
N LYS A 314 -30.58 -24.09 -39.44
CA LYS A 314 -30.35 -23.48 -40.77
C LYS A 314 -30.56 -24.47 -41.93
N ASN A 315 -30.53 -25.77 -41.64
CA ASN A 315 -30.77 -26.86 -42.57
C ASN A 315 -32.18 -27.48 -42.48
N VAL A 316 -33.04 -27.04 -41.54
CA VAL A 316 -34.39 -27.60 -41.33
C VAL A 316 -35.42 -26.47 -41.30
N ASP A 317 -36.40 -26.53 -42.20
CA ASP A 317 -37.39 -25.48 -42.38
C ASP A 317 -38.23 -25.21 -41.11
N HIS A 318 -38.38 -23.91 -40.82
CA HIS A 318 -39.09 -23.23 -39.73
C HIS A 318 -40.00 -24.10 -38.83
N LYS A 319 -39.44 -24.64 -37.73
CA LYS A 319 -40.25 -25.06 -36.57
C LYS A 319 -39.84 -24.30 -35.30
N SER A 320 -40.89 -23.96 -34.56
CA SER A 320 -40.98 -23.01 -33.44
C SER A 320 -39.84 -23.05 -32.42
N SER A 321 -39.43 -21.86 -31.97
CA SER A 321 -38.42 -21.60 -30.91
C SER A 321 -38.60 -22.43 -29.63
N THR A 322 -39.83 -22.87 -29.35
CA THR A 322 -40.16 -23.73 -28.21
C THR A 322 -39.46 -25.10 -28.28
N GLU A 323 -39.30 -25.68 -29.47
CA GLU A 323 -38.68 -27.01 -29.66
C GLU A 323 -37.15 -26.96 -29.40
N LEU A 324 -36.52 -25.81 -29.67
CA LEU A 324 -35.09 -25.59 -29.43
C LEU A 324 -34.78 -25.52 -27.93
N VAL A 325 -35.58 -24.76 -27.18
CA VAL A 325 -35.48 -24.68 -25.72
C VAL A 325 -35.73 -26.05 -25.09
N GLU A 326 -36.68 -26.83 -25.62
CA GLU A 326 -36.97 -28.18 -25.12
C GLU A 326 -35.83 -29.18 -25.40
N LYS A 327 -35.21 -29.13 -26.59
CA LYS A 327 -34.03 -29.97 -26.90
C LYS A 327 -32.82 -29.60 -26.05
N PHE A 328 -32.54 -28.31 -25.90
CA PHE A 328 -31.46 -27.84 -25.02
C PHE A 328 -31.70 -28.28 -23.57
N LYS A 329 -32.93 -28.15 -23.07
CA LYS A 329 -33.35 -28.61 -21.74
C LYS A 329 -33.19 -30.13 -21.57
N LYS A 330 -33.41 -30.92 -22.62
CA LYS A 330 -33.22 -32.39 -22.60
C LYS A 330 -31.74 -32.81 -22.60
N THR A 331 -30.84 -31.97 -23.12
CA THR A 331 -29.38 -32.23 -23.12
C THR A 331 -28.75 -31.94 -21.75
N LEU A 332 -29.33 -31.02 -20.97
CA LEU A 332 -28.88 -30.70 -19.61
C LEU A 332 -29.29 -31.80 -18.61
N ARG A 333 -28.34 -32.28 -17.80
CA ARG A 333 -28.64 -33.12 -16.64
C ARG A 333 -29.06 -32.27 -15.45
N HIS A 334 -29.84 -32.84 -14.52
CA HIS A 334 -30.33 -32.13 -13.32
C HIS A 334 -29.22 -31.58 -12.38
N THR A 335 -27.98 -32.01 -12.58
CA THR A 335 -26.80 -31.63 -11.79
C THR A 335 -25.83 -30.70 -12.53
N ASP A 336 -26.10 -30.35 -13.80
CA ASP A 336 -25.17 -29.54 -14.57
C ASP A 336 -25.24 -28.07 -14.11
N PRO A 337 -24.14 -27.49 -13.61
CA PRO A 337 -24.14 -26.10 -13.16
C PRO A 337 -24.33 -25.17 -14.38
N MET A 338 -25.42 -24.40 -14.38
CA MET A 338 -25.71 -23.41 -15.41
C MET A 338 -25.29 -22.02 -14.91
N VAL A 339 -24.42 -21.35 -15.66
CA VAL A 339 -24.10 -19.93 -15.40
C VAL A 339 -25.33 -19.09 -15.77
N LEU A 340 -26.11 -18.73 -14.76
CA LEU A 340 -27.21 -17.78 -14.88
C LEU A 340 -26.66 -16.35 -14.92
N ASP A 341 -25.92 -15.99 -15.97
CA ASP A 341 -25.85 -14.59 -16.37
C ASP A 341 -27.11 -14.32 -17.22
N ASP A 342 -27.81 -13.23 -16.88
CA ASP A 342 -29.20 -12.93 -17.21
C ASP A 342 -29.59 -13.32 -18.66
N PHE A 343 -30.35 -14.41 -18.80
CA PHE A 343 -30.74 -15.02 -20.10
C PHE A 343 -31.38 -13.99 -21.05
N GLY A 344 -32.05 -12.99 -20.48
CA GLY A 344 -32.70 -11.88 -21.18
C GLY A 344 -31.76 -10.91 -21.92
N THR A 345 -30.44 -11.01 -21.69
CA THR A 345 -29.43 -10.17 -22.35
C THR A 345 -28.54 -10.93 -23.34
N SER A 346 -28.77 -12.23 -23.52
CA SER A 346 -28.01 -13.01 -24.50
C SER A 346 -28.41 -12.58 -25.93
N LEU A 347 -27.43 -12.29 -26.78
CA LEU A 347 -27.66 -11.93 -28.18
C LEU A 347 -28.62 -12.91 -28.90
N PRO A 348 -28.48 -14.24 -28.72
CA PRO A 348 -29.42 -15.21 -29.30
C PRO A 348 -30.86 -15.05 -28.81
N PHE A 349 -31.07 -14.75 -27.52
CA PHE A 349 -32.41 -14.54 -26.98
C PHE A 349 -33.03 -13.25 -27.53
N ILE A 350 -32.26 -12.17 -27.62
CA ILE A 350 -32.70 -10.90 -28.19
C ILE A 350 -33.13 -11.09 -29.65
N ASP A 351 -32.33 -11.82 -30.44
CA ASP A 351 -32.62 -12.09 -31.85
C ASP A 351 -33.91 -12.92 -32.04
N VAL A 352 -34.10 -13.94 -31.20
CA VAL A 352 -35.32 -14.76 -31.18
C VAL A 352 -36.54 -13.94 -30.74
N TYR A 353 -36.37 -13.06 -29.75
CA TYR A 353 -37.44 -12.20 -29.26
C TYR A 353 -37.89 -11.18 -30.32
N LEU A 354 -36.95 -10.54 -31.00
CA LEU A 354 -37.24 -9.60 -32.10
C LEU A 354 -37.94 -10.30 -33.26
N SER A 355 -37.47 -11.48 -33.69
CA SER A 355 -38.13 -12.25 -34.75
C SER A 355 -39.57 -12.66 -34.38
N THR A 356 -39.85 -12.89 -33.09
CA THR A 356 -41.20 -13.21 -32.62
C THR A 356 -42.11 -11.98 -32.71
N LEU A 357 -41.61 -10.79 -32.36
CA LEU A 357 -42.35 -9.53 -32.48
C LEU A 357 -42.71 -9.22 -33.94
N ASP A 358 -41.78 -9.38 -34.88
CA ASP A 358 -42.04 -9.16 -36.31
C ASP A 358 -43.16 -10.06 -36.84
N ASN A 359 -43.22 -11.32 -36.40
CA ASN A 359 -44.27 -12.25 -36.81
C ASN A 359 -45.64 -11.90 -36.21
N GLN A 360 -45.67 -11.32 -35.01
CA GLN A 360 -46.90 -10.79 -34.42
C GLN A 360 -47.42 -9.59 -35.21
N ASP A 361 -46.54 -8.66 -35.58
CA ASP A 361 -46.91 -7.50 -36.39
C ASP A 361 -47.46 -7.93 -37.76
N ALA A 362 -46.80 -8.87 -38.44
CA ALA A 362 -47.29 -9.42 -39.70
C ALA A 362 -48.69 -10.06 -39.58
N THR A 363 -48.98 -10.70 -38.44
CA THR A 363 -50.29 -11.29 -38.18
C THR A 363 -51.35 -10.21 -37.94
N ILE A 364 -50.99 -9.14 -37.24
CA ILE A 364 -51.87 -7.99 -37.00
C ILE A 364 -52.23 -7.29 -38.31
N TYR A 365 -51.25 -7.05 -39.19
CA TYR A 365 -51.50 -6.44 -40.49
C TYR A 365 -52.49 -7.26 -41.34
N LYS A 366 -52.32 -8.58 -41.39
CA LYS A 366 -53.24 -9.48 -42.10
C LYS A 366 -54.66 -9.44 -41.52
N LEU A 367 -54.78 -9.38 -40.19
CA LEU A 367 -56.08 -9.27 -39.55
C LEU A 367 -56.76 -7.94 -39.89
N GLN A 368 -55.99 -6.85 -39.92
CA GLN A 368 -56.48 -5.52 -40.25
C GLN A 368 -56.96 -5.43 -41.71
N GLU A 369 -56.21 -6.03 -42.65
CA GLU A 369 -56.62 -6.15 -44.05
C GLU A 369 -57.95 -6.89 -44.19
N LEU A 370 -58.11 -8.02 -43.48
CA LEU A 370 -59.36 -8.78 -43.45
C LEU A 370 -60.54 -7.94 -42.93
N TYR A 371 -60.31 -7.12 -41.89
CA TYR A 371 -61.34 -6.21 -41.38
C TYR A 371 -61.74 -5.15 -42.41
N TYR A 372 -60.78 -4.59 -43.15
CA TYR A 372 -61.08 -3.63 -44.21
C TYR A 372 -61.87 -4.28 -45.35
N GLU A 373 -61.54 -5.51 -45.75
CA GLU A 373 -62.32 -6.24 -46.76
C GLU A 373 -63.76 -6.49 -46.29
N ILE A 374 -63.95 -6.91 -45.04
CA ILE A 374 -65.29 -7.12 -44.45
C ILE A 374 -66.11 -5.82 -44.47
N VAL A 375 -65.50 -4.70 -44.07
CA VAL A 375 -66.16 -3.38 -44.10
C VAL A 375 -66.49 -2.95 -45.53
N HIS A 376 -65.60 -3.20 -46.49
CA HIS A 376 -65.85 -2.89 -47.89
C HIS A 376 -67.03 -3.69 -48.47
N VAL A 377 -67.08 -4.99 -48.20
CA VAL A 377 -68.21 -5.85 -48.60
C VAL A 377 -69.52 -5.40 -47.95
N LEU A 378 -69.49 -5.05 -46.65
CA LEU A 378 -70.65 -4.49 -45.95
C LEU A 378 -71.13 -3.18 -46.58
N SER A 379 -70.21 -2.30 -46.97
CA SER A 379 -70.54 -1.04 -47.63
C SER A 379 -71.20 -1.25 -48.99
N LEU A 380 -70.69 -2.19 -49.80
CA LEU A 380 -71.28 -2.56 -51.09
C LEU A 380 -72.69 -3.14 -50.93
N MET A 381 -72.90 -4.01 -49.93
CA MET A 381 -74.24 -4.53 -49.62
C MET A 381 -75.22 -3.43 -49.16
N LEU A 382 -74.72 -2.37 -48.53
CA LEU A 382 -75.53 -1.22 -48.09
C LEU A 382 -75.92 -0.31 -49.27
N GLU A 383 -75.07 -0.23 -50.29
CA GLU A 383 -75.30 0.56 -51.52
C GLU A 383 -76.29 -0.12 -52.49
N ASP A 384 -76.34 -1.46 -52.51
CA ASP A 384 -77.28 -2.26 -53.31
C ASP A 384 -78.72 -2.30 -52.72
N LEU A 385 -78.97 -1.64 -51.58
CA LEU A 385 -80.34 -1.47 -51.07
C LEU A 385 -81.11 -0.44 -51.93
N PRO A 386 -82.23 -0.82 -52.59
CA PRO A 386 -82.95 0.09 -53.49
C PRO A 386 -83.51 1.29 -52.71
N GLN A 387 -83.43 2.49 -53.32
CA GLN A 387 -84.04 3.77 -52.88
C GLN A 387 -85.55 3.65 -52.59
N ARG A 388 -85.94 2.96 -51.52
CA ARG A 388 -87.34 2.70 -51.16
C ARG A 388 -87.79 3.41 -49.89
N LYS A 389 -86.99 4.34 -49.35
CA LYS A 389 -87.33 5.08 -48.12
C LYS A 389 -87.27 6.61 -48.21
N GLN A 390 -86.92 7.21 -49.35
CA GLN A 390 -87.04 8.67 -49.54
C GLN A 390 -88.28 9.10 -50.36
N SER A 391 -89.04 8.16 -50.92
CA SER A 391 -90.36 8.41 -51.52
C SER A 391 -91.53 8.33 -50.52
N GLN A 392 -91.27 8.12 -49.22
CA GLN A 392 -92.31 8.16 -48.19
C GLN A 392 -92.30 9.43 -47.33
N SER A 393 -91.43 10.41 -47.65
CA SER A 393 -91.34 11.70 -46.95
C SER A 393 -92.12 12.85 -47.60
N LEU A 394 -92.95 12.61 -48.63
CA LEU A 394 -93.65 13.69 -49.35
C LEU A 394 -95.16 13.48 -49.60
N GLU A 395 -95.74 12.34 -49.20
CA GLU A 395 -97.16 12.02 -49.53
C GLU A 395 -98.06 11.79 -48.31
N LYS A 396 -97.63 12.15 -47.07
CA LYS A 396 -98.40 11.83 -45.85
C LYS A 396 -98.50 12.87 -44.71
N VAL A 397 -98.12 14.14 -44.88
CA VAL A 397 -98.38 15.17 -43.85
C VAL A 397 -98.96 16.49 -44.41
N GLU A 398 -99.39 16.52 -45.68
CA GLU A 398 -100.22 17.61 -46.23
C GLU A 398 -101.74 17.36 -46.11
N GLU A 399 -102.17 16.30 -45.42
CA GLU A 399 -103.56 16.16 -44.94
C GLU A 399 -103.59 15.59 -43.50
N LYS A 400 -104.03 16.45 -42.56
CA LYS A 400 -104.42 16.23 -41.15
C LYS A 400 -103.34 16.23 -40.06
#